data_AF-A0A368FFW0-F1
#
_entry.id   AF-A0A368FFW0-F1
#
_cell.length_a   1.000
_cell.length_b   1.000
_cell.length_c   1.000
_cell.angle_alpha   90.00
_cell.angle_beta   90.00
_cell.angle_gamma   90.00
#
_symmetry.space_group_name_H-M   'P 1'
#
loop_
_entity.id
_entity.type
_entity.pdbx_description
1 polymer ?
#
loop_
_entity_poly.entity_id
_entity_poly.type
_entity_poly.pdbx_seq_one_letter_code
_entity_poly.pdbx_strand_id
1 'polypeptide(L)'
;MRVILSIQVISLLVYAAKPPIVSKKSKLCGNEQCDEVLFKAKVKRVMGSNHEAFLSLTEGAVIDVTAVKFSDRTDLMEGVSREFVRGWWEE
;
A
#
# COMPACT_ATOMS: atom_id res chain seq x y z
N MET A 1 30.18 36.01 21.70
CA MET A 1 29.87 34.76 22.45
C MET A 1 28.46 34.24 22.25
N ARG A 2 27.40 35.06 22.40
CA ARG A 2 25.99 34.62 22.20
C ARG A 2 25.72 33.93 20.85
N VAL A 3 26.21 34.48 19.75
CA VAL A 3 25.99 33.94 18.39
C VAL A 3 26.60 32.56 18.20
N ILE A 4 27.77 32.30 18.79
CA ILE A 4 28.49 31.02 18.67
C ILE A 4 27.74 29.92 19.43
N LEU A 5 27.20 30.25 20.60
CA LEU A 5 26.33 29.36 21.37
C LEU A 5 25.04 29.02 20.61
N SER A 6 24.40 30.02 19.96
CA SER A 6 23.21 29.79 19.16
C SER A 6 23.45 28.80 18.01
N ILE A 7 24.59 28.92 17.33
CA ILE A 7 24.93 28.03 16.20
C ILE A 7 25.11 26.58 16.68
N GLN A 8 25.81 26.36 17.80
CA GLN A 8 26.01 25.01 18.32
C GLN A 8 24.69 24.35 18.76
N VAL A 9 23.78 25.11 19.35
CA VAL A 9 22.44 24.61 19.73
C VAL A 9 21.62 24.21 18.51
N ILE A 10 21.67 25.00 17.42
CA ILE A 10 20.96 24.69 16.17
C ILE A 10 21.52 23.43 15.52
N SER A 11 22.85 23.27 15.48
CA SER A 11 23.48 22.06 14.92
C SER A 11 23.11 20.79 15.68
N LEU A 12 22.99 20.87 17.01
CA LEU A 12 22.54 19.75 17.85
C LEU A 12 21.07 19.38 17.62
N LEU A 13 20.20 20.38 17.45
CA LEU A 13 18.78 20.17 17.13
C LEU A 13 18.58 19.48 15.78
N VAL A 14 19.38 19.85 14.76
CA VAL A 14 19.35 19.21 13.45
C VAL A 14 19.85 17.77 13.52
N TYR A 15 20.89 17.48 14.32
CA TYR A 15 21.41 16.12 14.46
C TYR A 15 20.47 15.20 15.26
N ALA A 16 19.69 15.76 16.18
CA ALA A 16 18.69 15.02 16.96
C ALA A 16 17.37 14.78 16.21
N ALA A 17 17.17 15.42 15.04
CA ALA A 17 16.03 15.17 14.19
C ALA A 17 16.15 13.79 13.53
N LYS A 18 15.64 12.76 14.21
CA LYS A 18 15.43 11.45 13.60
C LYS A 18 14.50 11.65 12.39
N PRO A 19 14.83 11.14 11.19
CA PRO A 19 13.89 11.16 10.09
C PRO A 19 12.60 10.47 10.57
N PRO A 20 11.41 10.97 10.19
CA PRO A 20 10.19 10.25 10.50
C PRO A 20 10.36 8.84 9.95
N ILE A 21 10.21 7.85 10.82
CA ILE A 21 10.19 6.44 10.44
C ILE A 21 8.86 6.27 9.69
N VAL A 22 8.87 6.62 8.41
CA VAL A 22 7.80 6.27 7.49
C VAL A 22 7.81 4.75 7.47
N SER A 23 6.75 4.14 8.03
CA SER A 23 6.50 2.72 7.89
C SER A 23 6.65 2.39 6.41
N LYS A 24 7.69 1.66 6.04
CA LYS A 24 7.95 1.33 4.63
C LYS A 24 6.69 0.63 4.13
N LYS A 25 6.04 1.19 3.10
CA LYS A 25 4.88 0.57 2.44
C LYS A 25 5.22 -0.89 2.15
N SER A 26 4.63 -1.81 2.89
CA SER A 26 4.86 -3.24 2.77
C SER A 26 3.71 -3.87 1.99
N LYS A 27 4.06 -4.85 1.16
CA LYS A 27 3.09 -5.70 0.47
C LYS A 27 3.36 -7.13 0.90
N LEU A 28 2.30 -7.85 1.25
CA LEU A 28 2.33 -9.28 1.50
C LEU A 28 2.08 -9.98 0.17
N CYS A 29 3.01 -10.83 -0.25
CA CYS A 29 2.93 -11.64 -1.45
C CYS A 29 3.32 -13.08 -1.10
N GLY A 30 2.84 -14.07 -1.86
CA GLY A 30 3.24 -15.47 -1.67
C GLY A 30 4.71 -15.71 -2.04
N ASN A 31 5.21 -14.97 -3.04
CA ASN A 31 6.58 -15.01 -3.51
C ASN A 31 7.14 -13.60 -3.78
N GLU A 32 8.45 -13.49 -4.04
CA GLU A 32 9.11 -12.20 -4.35
C GLU A 32 8.55 -11.51 -5.62
N GLN A 33 7.96 -12.30 -6.53
CA GLN A 33 7.39 -11.82 -7.79
C GLN A 33 5.91 -11.39 -7.68
N CYS A 34 5.23 -11.67 -6.55
CA CYS A 34 3.80 -11.43 -6.34
C CYS A 34 2.88 -12.05 -7.42
N ASP A 35 3.27 -13.22 -7.93
CA ASP A 35 2.51 -13.98 -8.93
C ASP A 35 1.77 -15.18 -8.33
N GLU A 36 2.09 -15.54 -7.09
CA GLU A 36 1.41 -16.62 -6.38
C GLU A 36 0.07 -16.14 -5.81
N VAL A 37 -0.97 -16.95 -5.98
CA VAL A 37 -2.30 -16.68 -5.45
C VAL A 37 -2.32 -17.00 -3.96
N LEU A 38 -2.58 -15.98 -3.12
CA LEU A 38 -2.72 -16.10 -1.68
C LEU A 38 -4.06 -16.75 -1.30
N PHE A 39 -5.16 -16.23 -1.86
CA PHE A 39 -6.52 -16.75 -1.64
C PHE A 39 -7.47 -16.27 -2.73
N LYS A 40 -8.65 -16.89 -2.81
CA LYS A 40 -9.74 -16.47 -3.69
C LYS A 40 -10.73 -15.61 -2.91
N ALA A 41 -10.99 -14.40 -3.37
CA ALA A 41 -11.97 -13.50 -2.77
C ALA A 41 -13.23 -13.44 -3.63
N LYS A 42 -14.39 -13.35 -2.97
CA LYS A 42 -15.67 -13.08 -3.64
C LYS A 42 -16.11 -11.66 -3.32
N VAL A 43 -16.34 -10.87 -4.36
CA VAL A 43 -16.76 -9.47 -4.26
C VAL A 43 -18.16 -9.41 -3.68
N LYS A 44 -18.30 -8.77 -2.51
CA LYS A 44 -19.60 -8.63 -1.80
C LYS A 44 -20.41 -7.42 -2.26
N ARG A 45 -19.77 -6.40 -2.85
CA ARG A 45 -20.40 -5.16 -3.29
C ARG A 45 -19.73 -4.70 -4.58
N VAL A 46 -20.49 -4.03 -5.44
CA VAL A 46 -19.92 -3.40 -6.64
C VAL A 46 -18.85 -2.39 -6.21
N MET A 47 -17.63 -2.56 -6.72
CA MET A 47 -16.54 -1.60 -6.58
C MET A 47 -16.31 -0.93 -7.92
N GLY A 48 -16.70 0.33 -8.03
CA GLY A 48 -16.38 1.17 -9.18
C GLY A 48 -15.23 2.09 -8.81
N SER A 49 -14.16 2.06 -9.60
CA SER A 49 -13.08 3.05 -9.50
C SER A 49 -12.77 3.60 -10.88
N ASN A 50 -12.60 4.92 -10.95
CA ASN A 50 -12.27 5.63 -12.19
C ASN A 50 -10.77 5.71 -12.44
N HIS A 51 -9.94 5.12 -11.58
CA HIS A 51 -8.50 5.18 -11.70
C HIS A 51 -7.98 3.89 -12.36
N GLU A 52 -7.11 4.04 -13.36
CA GLU A 52 -6.54 2.93 -14.16
C GLU A 52 -5.85 1.82 -13.35
N ALA A 53 -5.42 2.12 -12.11
CA ALA A 53 -4.77 1.16 -11.23
C ALA A 53 -5.77 0.28 -10.48
N PHE A 54 -7.06 0.66 -10.46
CA PHE A 54 -8.09 -0.03 -9.72
C PHE A 54 -9.00 -0.83 -10.64
N LEU A 55 -9.28 -2.06 -10.22
CA LEU A 55 -10.24 -2.91 -10.91
C LEU A 55 -11.65 -2.46 -10.57
N SER A 56 -12.46 -2.25 -11.61
CA SER A 56 -13.90 -2.16 -11.44
C SER A 56 -14.47 -3.57 -11.36
N LEU A 57 -15.04 -3.91 -10.21
CA LEU A 57 -15.48 -5.26 -9.88
C LEU A 57 -16.98 -5.27 -9.62
N THR A 58 -17.66 -6.27 -10.19
CA THR A 58 -19.09 -6.48 -10.00
C THR A 58 -19.36 -7.41 -8.83
N GLU A 59 -20.52 -7.25 -8.20
CA GLU A 59 -20.95 -8.10 -7.11
C GLU A 59 -21.02 -9.57 -7.55
N GLY A 60 -20.47 -10.47 -6.73
CA GLY A 60 -20.43 -11.90 -7.01
C GLY A 60 -19.25 -12.36 -7.86
N ALA A 61 -18.43 -11.46 -8.40
CA ALA A 61 -17.19 -11.80 -9.08
C ALA A 61 -16.21 -12.50 -8.12
N VAL A 62 -15.45 -13.45 -8.66
CA VAL A 62 -14.39 -14.16 -7.93
C VAL A 62 -13.04 -13.67 -8.47
N ILE A 63 -12.16 -13.28 -7.56
CA ILE A 63 -10.84 -12.72 -7.87
C ILE A 63 -9.78 -13.55 -7.19
N ASP A 64 -8.69 -13.80 -7.91
CA ASP A 64 -7.52 -14.47 -7.37
C ASP A 64 -6.57 -13.39 -6.82
N VAL A 65 -6.45 -13.34 -5.48
CA VAL A 65 -5.66 -12.32 -4.77
C VAL A 65 -4.21 -12.75 -4.75
N THR A 66 -3.31 -11.91 -5.24
CA THR A 66 -1.87 -12.20 -5.34
C THR A 66 -1.02 -11.36 -4.39
N ALA A 67 -1.50 -10.17 -4.00
CA ALA A 67 -0.84 -9.37 -2.99
C ALA A 67 -1.83 -8.58 -2.12
N VAL A 68 -1.42 -8.29 -0.89
CA VAL A 68 -2.15 -7.40 0.02
C VAL A 68 -1.21 -6.30 0.47
N LYS A 69 -1.56 -5.06 0.18
CA LYS A 69 -0.82 -3.87 0.57
C LYS A 69 -1.48 -3.25 1.77
N PHE A 70 -0.79 -3.33 2.90
CA PHE A 70 -1.19 -2.65 4.12
C PHE A 70 -0.84 -1.17 4.00
N SER A 71 -1.81 -0.31 4.30
CA SER A 71 -1.62 1.14 4.30
C SER A 71 -2.32 1.71 5.52
N ASP A 72 -1.79 2.80 6.06
CA ASP A 72 -2.27 3.44 7.28
C ASP A 72 -3.72 3.99 7.17
N ARG A 73 -4.31 3.96 5.97
CA ARG A 73 -5.65 4.48 5.66
C ARG A 73 -6.66 3.39 5.29
N THR A 74 -6.29 2.48 4.39
CA THR A 74 -7.13 1.35 3.96
C THR A 74 -6.27 0.25 3.37
N ASP A 75 -6.64 -1.00 3.63
CA ASP A 75 -5.96 -2.15 3.04
C ASP A 75 -6.38 -2.31 1.57
N LEU A 76 -5.38 -2.42 0.70
CA LEU A 76 -5.57 -2.58 -0.73
C LEU A 76 -5.15 -3.99 -1.13
N MET A 77 -6.02 -4.69 -1.84
CA MET A 77 -5.73 -6.02 -2.38
C MET A 77 -5.43 -5.91 -3.87
N GLU A 78 -4.40 -6.64 -4.32
CA GLU A 78 -4.05 -6.81 -5.72
C GLU A 78 -4.37 -8.24 -6.14
N GLY A 79 -4.81 -8.40 -7.37
CA GLY A 79 -5.16 -9.69 -7.92
C GLY A 79 -5.72 -9.61 -9.31
N VAL A 80 -6.14 -10.77 -9.79
CA VAL A 80 -6.49 -11.00 -11.19
C VAL A 80 -7.96 -11.43 -11.27
N SER A 81 -8.74 -10.69 -12.05
CA SER A 81 -10.13 -11.05 -12.37
C SER A 81 -10.20 -12.17 -13.41
N ARG A 82 -11.38 -12.76 -13.61
CA ARG A 82 -11.63 -13.80 -14.65
C ARG A 82 -11.31 -13.33 -16.07
N GLU A 83 -11.31 -12.02 -16.31
CA GLU A 83 -10.91 -11.42 -17.59
C GLU A 83 -9.39 -11.24 -17.73
N PHE A 84 -8.60 -11.83 -16.82
CA PHE A 84 -7.14 -11.67 -16.73
C PHE A 84 -6.65 -10.23 -16.52
N VAL A 85 -7.55 -9.32 -16.11
CA VAL A 85 -7.19 -7.96 -15.75
C VAL A 85 -6.62 -7.96 -14.33
N ARG A 86 -5.38 -7.47 -14.18
CA ARG A 86 -4.69 -7.30 -12.89
C ARG A 86 -4.86 -5.86 -12.41
N GLY A 87 -5.12 -5.69 -11.13
CA GLY A 87 -5.17 -4.36 -10.52
C GLY A 87 -5.59 -4.42 -9.06
N TRP A 88 -5.74 -3.23 -8.47
CA TRP A 88 -6.03 -3.05 -7.05
C TRP A 88 -7.52 -2.91 -6.77
N TRP A 89 -7.97 -3.35 -5.60
CA TRP A 89 -9.28 -3.00 -5.05
C TRP A 89 -9.17 -2.81 -3.54
N GLU A 90 -10.16 -2.12 -2.98
CA GLU A 90 -10.28 -1.91 -1.53
C GLU A 90 -11.22 -2.99 -0.97
N GLU A 91 -11.14 -3.36 0.31
CA GLU A 91 -12.16 -4.24 0.94
C GLU A 91 -13.36 -3.46 1.48
#